data_AF-X1HAE5-F1
#
_entry.id   AF-X1HAE5-F1
#
_cell.length_a   1.000
_cell.length_b   1.000
_cell.length_c   1.000
_cell.angle_alpha   90.00
_cell.angle_beta   90.00
_cell.angle_gamma   90.00
#
_symmetry.space_group_name_H-M   'P 1'
#
loop_
_entity.id
_entity.type
_entity.pdbx_description
1 polymer ?
#
loop_
_entity_poly.entity_id
_entity_poly.type
_entity_poly.pdbx_seq_one_letter_code
_entity_poly.pdbx_strand_id
1 'polypeptide(L)'
;MGSKIGEVNSLDTAGAVFGSFAAGFLFIPWLGMQKSIVALSLLSIGMGGIVIYFNPHTRKMLKWALISLLVVIVMASIAFIPRDFDFWRKGRVPGERLLYYREDAAATVVVREYPQGGRLNRVLEVDGTDVAGTDYMLKSTQKLQGHLPLLIHKAPEKVLIVGFGSGGTTWAVSRHNVKRIDTVELVPSVIEAAARHFTEVNHGVINDPRVNIKVGDGRNFVLTTQEKYDVILTESIHPIYAGNGNLYSREYFNLCKEK
;
A
#
# COMPACT_ATOMS: atom_id res chain seq x y z
N MET A 1 10.13 -47.67 0.71
CA MET A 1 10.75 -46.39 0.27
C MET A 1 9.70 -45.32 -0.04
N GLY A 2 8.60 -45.63 -0.73
CA GLY A 2 7.56 -44.64 -1.07
C GLY A 2 6.90 -43.92 0.11
N SER A 3 6.60 -44.59 1.23
CA SER A 3 5.94 -43.95 2.38
C SER A 3 6.80 -42.88 3.07
N LYS A 4 8.08 -43.17 3.33
CA LYS A 4 9.03 -42.20 3.92
C LYS A 4 9.29 -41.00 3.01
N ILE A 5 9.35 -41.22 1.70
CA ILE A 5 9.49 -40.13 0.72
C ILE A 5 8.22 -39.29 0.68
N GLY A 6 7.04 -39.93 0.76
CA GLY A 6 5.74 -39.26 0.83
C GLY A 6 5.56 -38.40 2.09
N GLU A 7 5.95 -38.91 3.26
CA GLU A 7 5.92 -38.15 4.52
C GLU A 7 6.78 -36.89 4.45
N VAL A 8 8.03 -37.01 3.99
CA VAL A 8 8.94 -35.85 3.84
C VAL A 8 8.37 -34.82 2.87
N ASN A 9 7.82 -35.27 1.74
CA ASN A 9 7.24 -34.37 0.74
C ASN A 9 5.96 -33.66 1.26
N SER A 10 5.15 -34.36 2.06
CA SER A 10 3.95 -33.78 2.68
C SER A 10 4.30 -32.71 3.70
N LEU A 11 5.37 -32.92 4.49
CA LEU A 11 5.88 -31.94 5.45
C LEU A 11 6.46 -30.72 4.74
N ASP A 12 7.19 -30.90 3.65
CA ASP A 12 7.73 -29.79 2.84
C ASP A 12 6.59 -28.94 2.25
N THR A 13 5.57 -29.60 1.70
CA THR A 13 4.39 -28.92 1.15
C THR A 13 3.64 -28.13 2.23
N ALA A 14 3.39 -28.76 3.38
CA ALA A 14 2.74 -28.08 4.50
C ALA A 14 3.57 -26.88 4.98
N GLY A 15 4.89 -27.07 5.14
CA GLY A 15 5.82 -26.02 5.52
C GLY A 15 5.83 -24.84 4.54
N ALA A 16 5.80 -25.10 3.23
CA ALA A 16 5.75 -24.07 2.20
C ALA A 16 4.42 -23.27 2.26
N VAL A 17 3.30 -23.95 2.45
CA VAL A 17 1.98 -23.30 2.60
C VAL A 17 1.95 -22.42 3.85
N PHE A 18 2.35 -22.95 5.00
CA PHE A 18 2.39 -22.17 6.25
C PHE A 18 3.40 -21.02 6.18
N GLY A 19 4.57 -21.26 5.57
CA GLY A 19 5.64 -20.27 5.45
C GLY A 19 5.24 -19.10 4.56
N SER A 20 4.64 -19.36 3.40
CA SER A 20 4.13 -18.31 2.50
C SER A 20 2.98 -17.52 3.12
N PHE A 21 2.07 -18.20 3.82
CA PHE A 21 1.00 -17.54 4.57
C PHE A 21 1.56 -16.63 5.68
N ALA A 22 2.46 -17.14 6.52
CA ALA A 22 3.08 -16.35 7.59
C ALA A 22 3.89 -15.17 7.04
N ALA A 23 4.61 -15.37 5.93
CA ALA A 23 5.33 -14.29 5.24
C ALA A 23 4.39 -13.17 4.81
N GLY A 24 3.34 -13.50 4.06
CA GLY A 24 2.41 -12.51 3.49
C GLY A 24 1.52 -11.81 4.52
N PHE A 25 1.02 -12.55 5.51
CA PHE A 25 -0.03 -12.05 6.40
C PHE A 25 0.45 -11.69 7.82
N LEU A 26 1.64 -12.13 8.23
CA LEU A 26 2.17 -11.86 9.57
C LEU A 26 3.49 -11.08 9.50
N PHE A 27 4.48 -11.56 8.76
CA PHE A 27 5.80 -10.93 8.73
C PHE A 27 5.79 -9.60 7.98
N ILE A 28 5.30 -9.56 6.74
CA ILE A 28 5.28 -8.31 5.95
C ILE A 28 4.46 -7.21 6.65
N PRO A 29 3.22 -7.44 7.12
CA PRO A 29 2.44 -6.38 7.75
C PRO A 29 3.02 -5.87 9.09
N TRP A 30 3.78 -6.71 9.81
CA TRP A 30 4.25 -6.37 11.16
C TRP A 30 5.71 -5.91 11.20
N LEU A 31 6.57 -6.53 10.39
CA LEU A 31 8.00 -6.22 10.32
C LEU A 31 8.35 -5.35 9.10
N GLY A 32 7.52 -5.35 8.06
CA GLY A 32 7.85 -4.84 6.73
C GLY A 32 8.62 -5.86 5.90
N MET A 33 8.62 -5.68 4.58
CA MET A 33 9.21 -6.58 3.60
C MET A 33 10.69 -6.82 3.87
N GLN A 34 11.48 -5.77 4.09
CA GLN A 34 12.92 -5.90 4.26
C GLN A 34 13.30 -6.66 5.52
N LYS A 35 12.74 -6.30 6.67
CA LYS A 35 13.01 -7.01 7.93
C LYS A 35 12.51 -8.45 7.88
N SER A 36 11.42 -8.71 7.17
CA SER A 36 10.93 -10.07 6.93
C SER A 36 11.93 -10.89 6.13
N ILE A 37 12.47 -10.34 5.03
CA ILE A 37 13.51 -11.00 4.22
C ILE A 37 14.75 -11.28 5.07
N VAL A 38 15.21 -10.29 5.85
CA VAL A 38 16.38 -10.44 6.73
C VAL A 38 16.12 -11.52 7.79
N ALA A 39 14.96 -11.51 8.45
CA ALA A 39 14.60 -12.48 9.48
C ALA A 39 14.54 -13.91 8.91
N LEU A 40 13.87 -14.11 7.78
CA LEU A 40 13.78 -15.41 7.10
C LEU A 40 15.13 -15.88 6.58
N SER A 41 15.98 -14.96 6.10
CA SER A 41 17.36 -15.26 5.68
C SER A 41 18.19 -15.73 6.87
N LEU A 42 18.15 -15.00 8.00
CA LEU A 42 18.86 -15.38 9.22
C LEU A 42 18.38 -16.73 9.77
N LEU A 43 17.07 -17.01 9.72
CA LEU A 43 16.51 -18.31 10.10
C LEU A 43 17.05 -19.44 9.20
N SER A 44 17.01 -19.24 7.89
CA SER A 44 17.51 -20.23 6.90
C SER A 44 19.00 -20.51 7.09
N ILE A 45 19.77 -19.45 7.31
CA ILE A 45 21.19 -19.50 7.60
C ILE A 45 21.45 -20.24 8.92
N GLY A 46 20.69 -19.96 9.98
CA GLY A 46 20.77 -20.65 11.26
C GLY A 46 20.52 -22.14 11.13
N MET A 47 19.49 -22.54 10.37
CA MET A 47 19.22 -23.96 10.07
C MET A 47 20.40 -24.61 9.31
N GLY A 48 20.96 -23.92 8.31
CA GLY A 48 22.15 -24.41 7.60
C GLY A 48 23.35 -24.61 8.52
N GLY A 49 23.57 -23.68 9.46
CA GLY A 49 24.59 -23.79 10.49
C GLY A 49 24.39 -25.01 11.41
N ILE A 50 23.15 -25.26 11.85
CA ILE A 50 22.78 -26.42 12.67
C ILE A 50 23.08 -27.72 11.91
N VAL A 51 22.68 -27.82 10.64
CA VAL A 51 22.94 -29.00 9.80
C VAL A 51 24.44 -29.27 9.67
N ILE A 52 25.25 -28.24 9.40
CA ILE A 52 26.71 -28.36 9.31
C ILE A 52 27.32 -28.81 10.64
N TYR A 53 26.84 -28.24 11.75
CA TYR A 53 27.35 -28.55 13.09
C TYR A 53 27.12 -30.02 13.45
N PHE A 54 25.91 -30.53 13.24
CA PHE A 54 25.53 -31.90 13.58
C PHE A 54 25.93 -32.96 12.55
N ASN A 55 26.39 -32.59 11.34
CA ASN A 55 26.79 -33.56 10.33
C ASN A 55 28.03 -34.37 10.78
N PRO A 56 27.93 -35.69 11.03
CA PRO A 56 29.05 -36.48 11.55
C PRO A 56 30.14 -36.73 10.48
N HIS A 57 29.83 -36.59 9.20
CA HIS A 57 30.74 -36.89 8.09
C HIS A 57 31.64 -35.70 7.72
N THR A 58 31.38 -34.51 8.25
CA THR A 58 32.17 -33.31 7.94
C THR A 58 33.37 -33.16 8.89
N ARG A 59 34.58 -32.96 8.35
CA ARG A 59 35.79 -32.73 9.16
C ARG A 59 35.64 -31.46 10.02
N LYS A 60 36.09 -31.50 11.29
CA LYS A 60 35.95 -30.39 12.25
C LYS A 60 36.46 -29.04 11.73
N MET A 61 37.62 -29.03 11.06
CA MET A 61 38.18 -27.79 10.48
C MET A 61 37.27 -27.21 9.39
N LEU A 62 36.72 -28.07 8.52
CA LEU A 62 35.80 -27.65 7.46
C LEU A 62 34.49 -27.13 8.04
N LYS A 63 33.97 -27.71 9.14
CA LYS A 63 32.78 -27.19 9.83
C LYS A 63 32.96 -25.74 10.27
N TRP A 64 34.05 -25.45 10.99
CA TRP A 64 34.32 -24.10 11.46
C TRP A 64 34.60 -23.14 10.30
N ALA A 65 35.27 -23.59 9.23
CA ALA A 65 35.45 -22.78 8.03
C ALA A 65 34.10 -22.39 7.39
N LEU A 66 33.17 -23.35 7.26
CA LEU A 66 31.84 -23.11 6.70
C LEU A 66 30.99 -22.19 7.59
N ILE A 67 31.00 -22.40 8.90
CA ILE A 67 30.27 -21.54 9.86
C ILE A 67 30.84 -20.12 9.84
N SER A 68 32.16 -19.97 9.84
CA SER A 68 32.81 -18.66 9.75
C SER A 68 32.49 -17.95 8.43
N LEU A 69 32.50 -18.68 7.30
CA LEU A 69 32.11 -18.14 6.00
C LEU A 69 30.65 -17.66 6.01
N LEU A 70 29.76 -18.45 6.59
CA LEU A 70 28.34 -18.11 6.74
C LEU A 70 28.16 -16.83 7.56
N VAL A 71 28.87 -16.70 8.69
CA VAL A 71 28.86 -15.51 9.54
C VAL A 71 29.40 -14.29 8.78
N VAL A 72 30.48 -14.44 8.02
CA VAL A 72 31.03 -13.36 7.20
C VAL A 72 30.02 -12.92 6.13
N ILE A 73 29.34 -13.85 5.46
CA ILE A 73 28.28 -13.52 4.50
C ILE A 73 27.15 -12.76 5.18
N VAL A 74 26.66 -13.20 6.34
CA VAL A 74 25.63 -12.47 7.10
C VAL A 74 26.08 -11.06 7.46
N MET A 75 27.29 -10.92 8.00
CA MET A 75 27.85 -9.64 8.40
C MET A 75 28.04 -8.70 7.20
N ALA A 76 28.54 -9.22 6.08
CA ALA A 76 28.64 -8.49 4.83
C ALA A 76 27.26 -8.08 4.32
N SER A 77 26.28 -8.98 4.31
CA SER A 77 24.90 -8.65 3.94
C SER A 77 24.35 -7.55 4.85
N ILE A 78 24.49 -7.62 6.17
CA ILE A 78 24.02 -6.54 7.07
C ILE A 78 24.75 -5.21 6.81
N ALA A 79 26.04 -5.25 6.49
CA ALA A 79 26.84 -4.05 6.21
C ALA A 79 26.54 -3.41 4.85
N PHE A 80 26.23 -4.22 3.83
CA PHE A 80 26.04 -3.77 2.45
C PHE A 80 24.58 -3.74 1.99
N ILE A 81 23.65 -4.38 2.72
CA ILE A 81 22.21 -4.22 2.49
C ILE A 81 21.91 -2.73 2.63
N PRO A 82 21.39 -2.08 1.58
CA PRO A 82 20.93 -0.71 1.68
C PRO A 82 19.92 -0.67 2.83
N ARG A 83 20.23 0.07 3.90
CA ARG A 83 19.31 0.25 5.02
C ARG A 83 18.07 0.94 4.48
N ASP A 84 17.02 0.17 4.22
CA ASP A 84 15.57 0.35 4.02
C ASP A 84 15.03 1.64 3.38
N PHE A 85 15.88 2.60 3.08
CA PHE A 85 15.53 3.99 2.87
C PHE A 85 16.33 4.60 1.76
N ASP A 86 17.59 4.21 1.48
CA ASP A 86 18.39 4.94 0.49
C ASP A 86 17.82 4.88 -0.94
N PHE A 87 17.17 3.78 -1.33
CA PHE A 87 16.49 3.68 -2.63
C PHE A 87 15.30 4.66 -2.73
N TRP A 88 14.48 4.75 -1.67
CA TRP A 88 13.37 5.68 -1.61
C TRP A 88 13.79 7.11 -1.17
N ARG A 89 14.96 7.32 -0.56
CA ARG A 89 15.41 8.58 0.04
C ARG A 89 16.34 9.37 -0.88
N LYS A 90 17.05 8.70 -1.80
CA LYS A 90 17.84 9.40 -2.84
C LYS A 90 16.97 10.23 -3.77
N GLY A 91 15.67 9.95 -3.77
CA GLY A 91 14.71 10.63 -4.59
C GLY A 91 14.90 10.35 -6.08
N ARG A 92 13.85 10.57 -6.86
CA ARG A 92 13.91 10.48 -8.33
C ARG A 92 14.60 11.71 -8.92
N VAL A 93 14.56 12.84 -8.20
CA VAL A 93 15.10 14.12 -8.64
C VAL A 93 15.96 14.77 -7.54
N PRO A 94 16.97 15.59 -7.91
CA PRO A 94 17.78 16.32 -6.93
C PRO A 94 16.92 17.18 -6.00
N GLY A 95 17.17 17.05 -4.69
CA GLY A 95 16.45 17.80 -3.66
C GLY A 95 15.13 17.18 -3.21
N GLU A 96 14.74 16.02 -3.75
CA GLU A 96 13.59 15.28 -3.25
C GLU A 96 13.86 14.67 -1.86
N ARG A 97 12.85 14.72 -1.00
CA ARG A 97 12.85 14.20 0.36
C ARG A 97 11.68 13.29 0.60
N LEU A 98 11.95 12.11 1.16
CA LEU A 98 10.92 11.20 1.64
C LEU A 98 10.29 11.74 2.94
N LEU A 99 8.97 11.92 2.96
CA LEU A 99 8.22 12.39 4.12
C LEU A 99 7.48 11.27 4.87
N TYR A 100 7.01 10.27 4.14
CA TYR A 100 6.19 9.18 4.69
C TYR A 100 6.40 7.90 3.89
N TYR A 101 6.41 6.77 4.60
CA TYR A 101 6.51 5.43 4.02
C TYR A 101 5.73 4.44 4.88
N ARG A 102 4.87 3.65 4.25
CA ARG A 102 4.19 2.50 4.86
C ARG A 102 4.02 1.38 3.85
N GLU A 103 3.99 0.16 4.36
CA GLU A 103 3.61 -1.03 3.63
C GLU A 103 2.31 -1.55 4.26
N ASP A 104 1.21 -1.50 3.52
CA ASP A 104 -0.04 -2.14 3.90
C ASP A 104 -0.16 -3.49 3.18
N ALA A 105 -1.11 -4.32 3.62
CA ALA A 105 -1.39 -5.61 2.98
C ALA A 105 -1.80 -5.47 1.49
N ALA A 106 -2.36 -4.33 1.10
CA ALA A 106 -2.85 -4.10 -0.26
C ALA A 106 -1.88 -3.33 -1.16
N ALA A 107 -1.01 -2.47 -0.59
CA ALA A 107 -0.09 -1.63 -1.36
C ALA A 107 0.98 -0.98 -0.47
N THR A 108 2.04 -0.47 -1.10
CA THR A 108 3.01 0.43 -0.47
C THR A 108 2.61 1.89 -0.69
N VAL A 109 2.69 2.72 0.34
CA VAL A 109 2.36 4.15 0.28
C VAL A 109 3.57 5.00 0.62
N VAL A 110 3.84 5.96 -0.25
CA VAL A 110 4.99 6.87 -0.14
C VAL A 110 4.52 8.30 -0.29
N VAL A 111 5.00 9.21 0.57
CA VAL A 111 4.90 10.66 0.32
C VAL A 111 6.27 11.23 0.13
N ARG A 112 6.47 11.91 -0.99
CA ARG A 112 7.72 12.61 -1.32
C ARG A 112 7.46 14.09 -1.40
N GLU A 113 8.48 14.88 -1.08
CA GLU A 113 8.50 16.32 -1.25
C GLU A 113 9.64 16.69 -2.18
N TYR A 114 9.35 17.42 -3.25
CA TYR A 114 10.32 17.79 -4.27
C TYR A 114 10.21 19.26 -4.65
N PRO A 115 11.34 19.93 -4.97
CA PRO A 115 11.32 21.32 -5.41
C PRO A 115 10.90 21.41 -6.88
N GLN A 116 9.94 22.28 -7.17
CA GLN A 116 9.54 22.60 -8.55
C GLN A 116 9.00 24.03 -8.62
N GLY A 117 9.48 24.83 -9.58
CA GLY A 117 8.98 26.19 -9.80
C GLY A 117 9.11 27.13 -8.59
N GLY A 118 10.16 26.96 -7.77
CA GLY A 118 10.39 27.77 -6.57
C GLY A 118 9.50 27.40 -5.36
N ARG A 119 8.76 26.29 -5.43
CA ARG A 119 7.94 25.76 -4.33
C ARG A 119 8.31 24.31 -4.04
N LEU A 120 8.01 23.87 -2.82
CA LEU A 120 8.04 22.46 -2.45
C LEU A 120 6.68 21.87 -2.77
N ASN A 121 6.64 20.88 -3.66
CA ASN A 121 5.46 20.09 -3.93
C ASN A 121 5.58 18.74 -3.26
N ARG A 122 4.43 18.11 -2.97
CA ARG A 122 4.34 16.75 -2.47
C ARG A 122 3.57 15.88 -3.44
N VAL A 123 4.02 14.63 -3.57
CA VAL A 123 3.32 13.58 -4.30
C VAL A 123 3.05 12.42 -3.36
N LEU A 124 1.84 11.88 -3.46
CA LEU A 124 1.42 10.63 -2.86
C LEU A 124 1.56 9.55 -3.93
N GLU A 125 2.34 8.52 -3.62
CA GLU A 125 2.53 7.36 -4.48
C GLU A 125 1.91 6.12 -3.83
N VAL A 126 1.29 5.29 -4.65
CA VAL A 126 0.81 3.95 -4.29
C VAL A 126 1.46 2.96 -5.24
N ASP A 127 2.19 1.99 -4.70
CA ASP A 127 3.01 1.02 -5.47
C ASP A 127 3.93 1.69 -6.51
N GLY A 128 4.53 2.83 -6.11
CA GLY A 128 5.44 3.61 -6.96
C GLY A 128 4.75 4.43 -8.06
N THR A 129 3.42 4.44 -8.12
CA THR A 129 2.63 5.25 -9.06
C THR A 129 2.12 6.51 -8.37
N ASP A 130 2.35 7.66 -8.97
CA ASP A 130 1.86 8.95 -8.49
C ASP A 130 0.33 8.99 -8.61
N VAL A 131 -0.38 9.09 -7.48
CA VAL A 131 -1.85 9.01 -7.45
C VAL A 131 -2.52 10.33 -7.05
N ALA A 132 -1.85 11.16 -6.25
CA ALA A 132 -2.34 12.46 -5.84
C ALA A 132 -1.17 13.37 -5.43
N GLY A 133 -1.39 14.67 -5.30
CA GLY A 133 -0.30 15.58 -4.96
C GLY A 133 -0.72 17.02 -4.75
N THR A 134 0.27 17.87 -4.51
CA THR A 134 0.10 19.33 -4.34
C THR A 134 0.39 20.10 -5.62
N ASP A 135 0.88 19.43 -6.66
CA ASP A 135 1.05 20.03 -7.99
C ASP A 135 -0.28 20.60 -8.50
N TYR A 136 -0.19 21.65 -9.31
CA TYR A 136 -1.36 22.34 -9.86
C TYR A 136 -2.30 21.40 -10.61
N MET A 137 -1.77 20.50 -11.45
CA MET A 137 -2.59 19.60 -12.26
C MET A 137 -3.32 18.59 -11.37
N LEU A 138 -2.60 17.96 -10.43
CA LEU A 138 -3.18 16.97 -9.51
C LEU A 138 -4.30 17.57 -8.65
N LYS A 139 -4.07 18.77 -8.07
CA LYS A 139 -5.10 19.48 -7.31
C LYS A 139 -6.30 19.88 -8.16
N SER A 140 -6.05 20.32 -9.40
CA SER A 140 -7.11 20.76 -10.31
C SER A 140 -8.01 19.60 -10.71
N THR A 141 -7.44 18.44 -11.02
CA THR A 141 -8.21 17.22 -11.34
C THR A 141 -9.13 16.83 -10.20
N GLN A 142 -8.63 16.76 -8.96
CA GLN A 142 -9.45 16.39 -7.80
C GLN A 142 -10.58 17.41 -7.52
N LYS A 143 -10.28 18.71 -7.66
CA LYS A 143 -11.31 19.75 -7.55
C LYS A 143 -12.38 19.61 -8.63
N LEU A 144 -11.99 19.36 -9.88
CA LEU A 144 -12.94 19.17 -10.97
C LEU A 144 -13.79 17.92 -10.75
N GLN A 145 -13.18 16.81 -10.32
CA GLN A 145 -13.87 15.56 -10.03
C GLN A 145 -14.91 15.71 -8.91
N GLY A 146 -14.61 16.50 -7.88
CA GLY A 146 -15.56 16.78 -6.79
C GLY A 146 -16.61 17.84 -7.13
N HIS A 147 -16.23 18.93 -7.80
CA HIS A 147 -17.17 20.03 -8.07
C HIS A 147 -18.08 19.78 -9.26
N LEU A 148 -17.57 19.27 -10.38
CA LEU A 148 -18.30 19.24 -11.64
C LEU A 148 -19.58 18.39 -11.56
N PRO A 149 -19.57 17.15 -11.04
CA PRO A 149 -20.79 16.34 -10.93
C PRO A 149 -21.85 16.97 -10.01
N LEU A 150 -21.41 17.65 -8.94
CA LEU A 150 -22.30 18.27 -7.97
C LEU A 150 -22.89 19.60 -8.45
N LEU A 151 -22.22 20.31 -9.37
CA LEU A 151 -22.78 21.48 -10.05
C LEU A 151 -23.80 21.09 -11.12
N ILE A 152 -23.68 19.89 -11.71
CA ILE A 152 -24.62 19.36 -12.70
C ILE A 152 -25.88 18.80 -12.00
N HIS A 153 -25.71 18.13 -10.86
CA HIS A 153 -26.81 17.58 -10.09
C HIS A 153 -27.59 18.69 -9.37
N LYS A 154 -28.92 18.71 -9.48
CA LYS A 154 -29.76 19.82 -8.98
C LYS A 154 -29.73 20.03 -7.46
N ALA A 155 -29.68 18.93 -6.70
CA ALA A 155 -29.68 18.96 -5.23
C ALA A 155 -29.08 17.66 -4.65
N PRO A 156 -27.76 17.42 -4.77
CA PRO A 156 -27.13 16.21 -4.23
C PRO A 156 -27.06 16.27 -2.69
N GLU A 157 -27.55 15.24 -2.00
CA GLU A 157 -27.52 15.13 -0.54
C GLU A 157 -26.57 14.03 -0.04
N LYS A 158 -26.52 12.89 -0.72
CA LYS A 158 -25.66 11.74 -0.39
C LYS A 158 -24.66 11.48 -1.51
N VAL A 159 -23.37 11.53 -1.19
CA VAL A 159 -22.29 11.29 -2.16
C VAL A 159 -21.42 10.12 -1.72
N LEU A 160 -21.12 9.22 -2.64
CA LEU A 160 -20.12 8.17 -2.48
C LEU A 160 -18.86 8.55 -3.25
N ILE A 161 -17.71 8.39 -2.61
CA ILE A 161 -16.39 8.53 -3.22
C ILE A 161 -15.63 7.22 -3.03
N VAL A 162 -15.27 6.57 -4.13
CA VAL A 162 -14.41 5.38 -4.13
C VAL A 162 -12.98 5.84 -4.39
N GLY A 163 -12.12 5.70 -3.38
CA GLY A 163 -10.78 6.27 -3.32
C GLY A 163 -10.74 7.58 -2.53
N PHE A 164 -9.67 7.81 -1.77
CA PHE A 164 -9.45 9.05 -1.01
C PHE A 164 -8.29 9.88 -1.58
N GLY A 165 -7.19 9.24 -1.96
CA GLY A 165 -5.99 9.90 -2.43
C GLY A 165 -5.50 10.96 -1.43
N SER A 166 -5.27 12.19 -1.88
CA SER A 166 -4.91 13.32 -1.00
C SER A 166 -6.08 13.85 -0.14
N GLY A 167 -7.31 13.42 -0.40
CA GLY A 167 -8.55 13.96 0.17
C GLY A 167 -9.12 15.20 -0.53
N GLY A 168 -8.47 15.70 -1.61
CA GLY A 168 -8.91 16.89 -2.34
C GLY A 168 -10.33 16.80 -2.92
N THR A 169 -10.70 15.64 -3.46
CA THR A 169 -12.04 15.40 -4.02
C THR A 169 -13.11 15.37 -2.94
N THR A 170 -12.84 14.70 -1.80
CA THR A 170 -13.74 14.72 -0.64
C THR A 170 -13.92 16.14 -0.11
N TRP A 171 -12.84 16.93 -0.05
CA TRP A 171 -12.92 18.34 0.32
C TRP A 171 -13.77 19.15 -0.66
N ALA A 172 -13.56 19.00 -1.98
CA ALA A 172 -14.35 19.71 -2.98
C ALA A 172 -15.86 19.38 -2.87
N VAL A 173 -16.20 18.11 -2.62
CA VAL A 173 -17.57 17.67 -2.35
C VAL A 173 -18.13 18.33 -1.08
N SER A 174 -17.34 18.42 -0.01
CA SER A 174 -17.76 19.05 1.27
C SER A 174 -18.12 20.53 1.14
N ARG A 175 -17.69 21.21 0.06
CA ARG A 175 -18.04 22.62 -0.20
C ARG A 175 -19.47 22.83 -0.69
N HIS A 176 -20.19 21.75 -1.01
CA HIS A 176 -21.58 21.78 -1.44
C HIS A 176 -22.53 21.45 -0.28
N ASN A 177 -23.83 21.68 -0.50
CA ASN A 177 -24.89 21.41 0.48
C ASN A 177 -25.24 19.91 0.57
N VAL A 178 -24.22 19.06 0.66
CA VAL A 178 -24.36 17.63 0.89
C VAL A 178 -24.56 17.35 2.38
N LYS A 179 -25.38 16.35 2.70
CA LYS A 179 -25.67 15.92 4.07
C LYS A 179 -24.78 14.77 4.52
N ARG A 180 -24.33 13.93 3.59
CA ARG A 180 -23.48 12.77 3.87
C ARG A 180 -22.51 12.50 2.73
N ILE A 181 -21.25 12.27 3.09
CA ILE A 181 -20.17 11.90 2.18
C ILE A 181 -19.60 10.59 2.73
N ASP A 182 -19.77 9.50 1.99
CA ASP A 182 -19.09 8.24 2.29
C ASP A 182 -17.86 8.15 1.38
N THR A 183 -16.67 8.02 1.97
CA THR A 183 -15.44 7.79 1.20
C THR A 183 -14.87 6.43 1.54
N VAL A 184 -14.65 5.60 0.54
CA VAL A 184 -14.16 4.23 0.69
C VAL A 184 -12.75 4.14 0.13
N GLU A 185 -11.77 3.89 0.99
CA GLU A 185 -10.36 3.79 0.60
C GLU A 185 -9.84 2.38 0.91
N LEU A 186 -9.16 1.76 -0.06
CA LEU A 186 -8.64 0.40 0.08
C LEU A 186 -7.45 0.35 1.03
N VAL A 187 -6.59 1.36 0.96
CA VAL A 187 -5.27 1.37 1.61
C VAL A 187 -5.28 2.32 2.80
N PRO A 188 -5.30 1.83 4.06
CA PRO A 188 -5.48 2.68 5.23
C PRO A 188 -4.37 3.72 5.41
N SER A 189 -3.13 3.43 5.01
CA SER A 189 -2.03 4.40 5.08
C SER A 189 -2.19 5.56 4.10
N VAL A 190 -3.02 5.46 3.05
CA VAL A 190 -3.39 6.62 2.20
C VAL A 190 -4.14 7.66 3.03
N ILE A 191 -5.06 7.23 3.89
CA ILE A 191 -5.82 8.13 4.78
C ILE A 191 -4.88 8.81 5.79
N GLU A 192 -3.99 8.03 6.41
CA GLU A 192 -2.98 8.55 7.36
C GLU A 192 -2.04 9.57 6.67
N ALA A 193 -1.55 9.25 5.47
CA ALA A 193 -0.69 10.11 4.67
C ALA A 193 -1.39 11.42 4.28
N ALA A 194 -2.63 11.34 3.79
CA ALA A 194 -3.47 12.48 3.43
C ALA A 194 -3.71 13.44 4.60
N ALA A 195 -4.06 12.89 5.77
CA ALA A 195 -4.32 13.68 6.97
C ALA A 195 -3.06 14.43 7.46
N ARG A 196 -1.87 13.84 7.30
CA ARG A 196 -0.60 14.41 7.79
C ARG A 196 0.09 15.36 6.81
N HIS A 197 0.03 15.06 5.52
CA HIS A 197 0.90 15.70 4.53
C HIS A 197 0.16 16.53 3.48
N PHE A 198 -1.18 16.42 3.42
CA PHE A 198 -2.00 17.05 2.37
C PHE A 198 -3.11 17.96 2.93
N THR A 199 -2.96 18.49 4.15
CA THR A 199 -3.91 19.45 4.75
C THR A 199 -4.11 20.71 3.89
N GLU A 200 -3.12 21.12 3.10
CA GLU A 200 -3.25 22.23 2.14
C GLU A 200 -4.15 21.92 0.94
N VAL A 201 -4.40 20.63 0.66
CA VAL A 201 -5.26 20.15 -0.42
C VAL A 201 -6.65 19.81 0.12
N ASN A 202 -6.70 19.09 1.24
CA ASN A 202 -7.94 18.55 1.79
C ASN A 202 -8.54 19.38 2.93
N HIS A 203 -7.83 20.40 3.43
CA HIS A 203 -8.27 21.30 4.50
C HIS A 203 -8.80 20.58 5.76
N GLY A 204 -8.27 19.41 6.07
CA GLY A 204 -8.71 18.62 7.23
C GLY A 204 -10.10 18.01 7.08
N VAL A 205 -10.56 17.76 5.85
CA VAL A 205 -11.90 17.23 5.54
C VAL A 205 -12.26 15.93 6.28
N ILE A 206 -11.26 15.17 6.72
CA ILE A 206 -11.47 13.98 7.56
C ILE A 206 -12.20 14.28 8.88
N ASN A 207 -12.13 15.52 9.36
CA ASN A 207 -12.80 15.97 10.58
C ASN A 207 -14.19 16.58 10.32
N ASP A 208 -14.65 16.66 9.07
CA ASP A 208 -16.00 17.13 8.76
C ASP A 208 -17.02 16.08 9.23
N PRO A 209 -18.01 16.44 10.07
CA PRO A 209 -18.96 15.48 10.63
C PRO A 209 -19.85 14.80 9.58
N ARG A 210 -19.89 15.32 8.35
CA ARG A 210 -20.62 14.73 7.23
C ARG A 210 -19.83 13.64 6.51
N VAL A 211 -18.52 13.56 6.77
CA VAL A 211 -17.58 12.67 6.07
C VAL A 211 -17.39 11.39 6.86
N ASN A 212 -17.67 10.26 6.22
CA ASN A 212 -17.53 8.92 6.77
C ASN A 212 -16.48 8.17 5.96
N ILE A 213 -15.25 8.10 6.49
CA ILE A 213 -14.19 7.32 5.88
C ILE A 213 -14.35 5.84 6.24
N LYS A 214 -14.31 4.96 5.25
CA LYS A 214 -14.38 3.51 5.40
C LYS A 214 -13.16 2.88 4.75
N VAL A 215 -12.46 2.02 5.48
CA VAL A 215 -11.37 1.24 4.92
C VAL A 215 -11.95 -0.02 4.29
N GLY A 216 -11.68 -0.25 3.00
CA GLY A 216 -12.12 -1.44 2.29
C GLY A 216 -12.15 -1.28 0.78
N ASP A 217 -12.44 -2.38 0.09
CA ASP A 217 -12.56 -2.38 -1.37
C ASP A 217 -13.82 -1.64 -1.83
N GLY A 218 -13.65 -0.64 -2.70
CA GLY A 218 -14.74 0.19 -3.18
C GLY A 218 -15.79 -0.56 -4.01
N ARG A 219 -15.37 -1.53 -4.82
CA ARG A 219 -16.31 -2.35 -5.62
C ARG A 219 -17.14 -3.25 -4.71
N ASN A 220 -16.50 -3.87 -3.72
CA ASN A 220 -17.18 -4.68 -2.70
C ASN A 220 -18.14 -3.82 -1.85
N PHE A 221 -17.76 -2.59 -1.52
CA PHE A 221 -18.64 -1.65 -0.85
C PHE A 221 -19.89 -1.35 -1.67
N VAL A 222 -19.72 -0.99 -2.95
CA VAL A 222 -20.86 -0.74 -3.86
C VAL A 222 -21.72 -1.99 -4.03
N LEU A 223 -21.13 -3.19 -4.08
CA LEU A 223 -21.89 -4.43 -4.18
C LEU A 223 -22.79 -4.68 -2.95
N THR A 224 -22.27 -4.42 -1.75
CA THR A 224 -22.88 -4.85 -0.49
C THR A 224 -23.74 -3.79 0.19
N THR A 225 -23.48 -2.51 -0.06
CA THR A 225 -24.22 -1.40 0.56
C THR A 225 -25.70 -1.42 0.18
N GLN A 226 -26.57 -1.10 1.14
CA GLN A 226 -28.01 -0.89 0.90
C GLN A 226 -28.35 0.60 0.73
N GLU A 227 -27.37 1.48 0.90
CA GLU A 227 -27.54 2.91 0.73
C GLU A 227 -27.68 3.27 -0.76
N LYS A 228 -28.43 4.35 -0.99
CA LYS A 228 -28.53 5.01 -2.29
C LYS A 228 -27.77 6.32 -2.28
N TYR A 229 -27.10 6.66 -3.39
CA TYR A 229 -26.30 7.87 -3.53
C TYR A 229 -26.77 8.69 -4.73
N ASP A 230 -26.83 10.01 -4.56
CA ASP A 230 -27.20 10.93 -5.65
C ASP A 230 -26.06 11.08 -6.65
N VAL A 231 -24.82 10.97 -6.16
CA VAL A 231 -23.59 11.03 -6.96
C VAL A 231 -22.60 10.00 -6.46
N ILE A 232 -22.02 9.23 -7.38
CA ILE A 232 -20.93 8.30 -7.12
C ILE A 232 -19.70 8.79 -7.90
N LEU A 233 -18.60 9.05 -7.20
CA LEU A 233 -17.31 9.45 -7.76
C LEU A 233 -16.33 8.30 -7.60
N THR A 234 -15.64 7.90 -8.67
CA THR A 234 -14.59 6.86 -8.61
C THR A 234 -13.23 7.50 -8.87
N GLU A 235 -12.47 7.74 -7.81
CA GLU A 235 -11.06 8.17 -7.81
C GLU A 235 -10.16 6.94 -7.93
N SER A 236 -10.11 6.33 -9.10
CA SER A 236 -9.17 5.23 -9.40
C SER A 236 -8.01 5.71 -10.28
N ILE A 237 -6.87 5.04 -10.17
CA ILE A 237 -5.76 5.24 -11.11
C ILE A 237 -5.97 4.43 -12.38
N HIS A 238 -5.07 4.60 -13.35
CA HIS A 238 -5.17 3.97 -14.65
C HIS A 238 -5.42 2.44 -14.56
N PRO A 239 -6.34 1.86 -15.36
CA PRO A 239 -6.73 0.45 -15.25
C PRO A 239 -5.61 -0.56 -15.53
N ILE A 240 -4.46 -0.11 -16.03
CA ILE A 240 -3.26 -0.94 -16.24
C ILE A 240 -2.64 -1.39 -14.91
N TYR A 241 -2.85 -0.63 -13.83
CA TYR A 241 -2.32 -0.94 -12.52
C TYR A 241 -3.16 -2.01 -11.84
N ALA A 242 -2.49 -2.88 -11.09
CA ALA A 242 -3.12 -4.01 -10.41
C ALA A 242 -4.31 -3.54 -9.54
N GLY A 243 -5.37 -4.36 -9.50
CA GLY A 243 -6.59 -4.07 -8.75
C GLY A 243 -7.54 -3.04 -9.39
N ASN A 244 -7.04 -2.09 -10.21
CA ASN A 244 -7.84 -0.96 -10.69
C ASN A 244 -8.78 -1.32 -11.85
N GLY A 245 -8.41 -2.25 -12.73
CA GLY A 245 -9.24 -2.63 -13.89
C GLY A 245 -10.67 -3.05 -13.53
N ASN A 246 -10.88 -3.57 -12.32
CA ASN A 246 -12.20 -3.95 -11.80
C ASN A 246 -13.17 -2.76 -11.66
N LEU A 247 -12.66 -1.55 -11.42
CA LEU A 247 -13.43 -0.30 -11.31
C LEU A 247 -13.74 0.35 -12.68
N TYR A 248 -13.28 -0.25 -13.78
CA TYR A 248 -13.56 0.18 -15.15
C TYR A 248 -14.43 -0.82 -15.92
N SER A 249 -14.91 -1.86 -15.24
CA SER A 249 -15.75 -2.91 -15.84
C SER A 249 -17.20 -2.47 -16.03
N ARG A 250 -17.89 -3.05 -17.02
CA ARG A 250 -19.32 -2.80 -17.24
C ARG A 250 -20.14 -3.19 -16.00
N GLU A 251 -19.75 -4.28 -15.37
CA GLU A 251 -20.35 -4.83 -14.16
C GLU A 251 -20.26 -3.83 -13.01
N TYR A 252 -19.12 -3.14 -12.85
CA TYR A 252 -18.98 -2.09 -11.85
C TYR A 252 -19.92 -0.91 -12.12
N PHE A 253 -19.98 -0.41 -13.35
CA PHE A 253 -20.91 0.68 -13.69
C PHE A 253 -22.38 0.28 -13.51
N ASN A 254 -22.75 -0.97 -13.80
CA ASN A 254 -24.09 -1.48 -13.52
C ASN A 254 -24.38 -1.51 -12.01
N LEU A 255 -23.43 -1.98 -11.20
CA LEU A 255 -23.56 -1.93 -9.73
C LEU A 255 -23.74 -0.50 -9.22
N CYS A 256 -22.97 0.46 -9.74
CA CYS A 256 -23.11 1.87 -9.39
C CYS A 256 -24.49 2.43 -9.78
N LYS A 257 -25.03 2.05 -10.94
CA LYS A 257 -26.38 2.47 -11.38
C LYS A 257 -27.48 1.93 -10.48
N GLU A 258 -27.24 0.79 -9.84
CA GLU A 258 -28.16 0.17 -8.88
C GLU A 258 -28.03 0.75 -7.47
N LYS A 259 -27.10 1.68 -7.21
CA LYS A 259 -26.98 2.42 -5.95
C LYS A 259 -27.33 3.89 -6.18
#